data_AF-A0A1G2H223-F1
#
_entry.id   AF-A0A1G2H223-F1
#
_cell.length_a   1.000
_cell.length_b   1.000
_cell.length_c   1.000
_cell.angle_alpha   90.00
_cell.angle_beta   90.00
_cell.angle_gamma   90.00
#
_symmetry.space_group_name_H-M   'P 1'
#
loop_
_entity.id
_entity.type
_entity.pdbx_description
1 polymer ?
#
loop_
_entity_poly.entity_id
_entity_poly.type
_entity_poly.pdbx_seq_one_letter_code
_entity_poly.pdbx_strand_id
1 'polypeptide(L)'
;MVILPLFFATATFAEKDLIEKYFSEGATTTPQTLEEALELKRQVLRALGLPPDTPTSIAELLNENVNQRSIITKIKNDIKLTFNTEEFSPNKRVRAQIEGFGTNPRTSRITWLHNGKRALSGSGEVSYEFTLGDIGTSDTLIVTVDDGTQAPIVIRKTIYPARIHFTWFADSYTPPWYRGKAHGTPQSDITVAATPEFRIFANRLDEANLIYTWSVDGRKMAANGNSGTGKNLFTFSPSSVSDISYEIGLEVKDARERIKTKETTTVTPVKPELIFYERLPLFGIKNWLTLNFSEIASGKSATIELEPFFISKKSLNNIQYTWKVNGQALENKNKNARRLFFSTEEGSSGKQSIGVSYQNLKNIFERGNGEAHITIQ
;
A
#
# COMPACT_ATOMS: atom_id res chain seq x y z
N MET A 1 48.10 -45.30 20.10
CA MET A 1 47.10 -45.01 21.16
C MET A 1 46.79 -43.51 21.26
N VAL A 2 46.46 -42.84 20.14
CA VAL A 2 46.22 -41.37 20.11
C VAL A 2 44.98 -40.98 19.26
N ILE A 3 44.30 -41.92 18.60
CA ILE A 3 43.26 -41.59 17.60
C ILE A 3 41.82 -41.77 18.13
N LEU A 4 41.60 -42.55 19.20
CA LEU A 4 40.29 -42.63 19.88
C LEU A 4 39.77 -41.27 20.37
N PRO A 5 40.59 -40.38 20.97
CA PRO A 5 40.14 -39.07 21.44
C PRO A 5 39.67 -38.14 20.31
N LEU A 6 40.26 -38.22 19.11
CA LEU A 6 39.83 -37.44 17.95
C LEU A 6 38.47 -37.92 17.40
N PHE A 7 38.20 -39.22 17.54
CA PHE A 7 36.93 -39.85 17.16
C PHE A 7 35.76 -39.31 18.00
N PHE A 8 35.99 -39.14 19.32
CA PHE A 8 35.00 -38.57 20.24
C PHE A 8 34.90 -37.04 20.18
N ALA A 9 35.93 -36.34 19.69
CA ALA A 9 35.92 -34.88 19.62
C ALA A 9 34.93 -34.31 18.59
N THR A 10 34.47 -35.14 17.64
CA THR A 10 33.60 -34.74 16.51
C THR A 10 32.21 -35.37 16.52
N ALA A 11 31.91 -36.21 17.52
CA ALA A 11 30.62 -36.88 17.67
C ALA A 11 29.67 -36.07 18.58
N THR A 12 28.39 -36.01 18.21
CA THR A 12 27.32 -35.51 19.07
C THR A 12 27.12 -36.43 20.28
N PHE A 13 26.50 -35.93 21.36
CA PHE A 13 26.36 -36.70 22.61
C PHE A 13 25.63 -38.04 22.41
N ALA A 14 24.59 -38.09 21.56
CA ALA A 14 23.85 -39.31 21.25
C ALA A 14 24.68 -40.33 20.44
N GLU A 15 25.62 -39.87 19.61
CA GLU A 15 26.51 -40.75 18.84
C GLU A 15 27.56 -41.42 19.73
N LYS A 16 27.97 -40.79 20.83
CA LYS A 16 28.99 -41.33 21.75
C LYS A 16 28.51 -42.60 22.48
N ASP A 17 27.31 -42.57 23.04
CA ASP A 17 26.73 -43.73 23.76
C ASP A 17 26.51 -44.95 22.84
N LEU A 18 26.11 -44.71 21.59
CA LEU A 18 25.89 -45.76 20.59
C LEU A 18 27.20 -46.37 20.08
N ILE A 19 28.25 -45.57 19.95
CA ILE A 19 29.58 -46.03 19.57
C ILE A 19 30.20 -46.85 20.71
N GLU A 20 30.11 -46.39 21.97
CA GLU A 20 30.59 -47.16 23.13
C GLU A 20 29.90 -48.51 23.26
N LYS A 21 28.58 -48.57 23.03
CA LYS A 21 27.82 -49.82 23.03
C LYS A 21 28.31 -50.80 21.95
N TYR A 22 28.57 -50.33 20.73
CA TYR A 22 29.04 -51.17 19.62
C TYR A 22 30.42 -51.80 19.89
N PHE A 23 31.34 -51.07 20.53
CA PHE A 23 32.65 -51.62 20.92
C PHE A 23 32.56 -52.56 22.12
N SER A 24 31.59 -52.36 23.03
CA SER A 24 31.37 -53.26 24.17
C SER A 24 30.82 -54.64 23.77
N GLU A 25 30.18 -54.75 22.60
CA GLU A 25 29.54 -55.99 22.11
C GLU A 25 30.44 -56.85 21.18
N GLY A 26 31.75 -56.54 21.09
CA GLY A 26 32.75 -57.50 20.57
C GLY A 26 33.52 -57.12 19.31
N ALA A 27 33.53 -55.86 18.87
CA ALA A 27 34.39 -55.42 17.77
C ALA A 27 35.83 -55.16 18.26
N THR A 28 36.77 -56.06 17.95
CA THR A 28 38.14 -56.06 18.52
C THR A 28 39.23 -55.42 17.66
N THR A 29 38.90 -54.77 16.54
CA THR A 29 39.91 -54.10 15.70
C THR A 29 40.01 -52.61 16.03
N THR A 30 41.09 -52.22 16.70
CA THR A 30 41.43 -50.81 16.92
C THR A 30 42.05 -50.24 15.63
N PRO A 31 41.46 -49.21 15.00
CA PRO A 31 42.01 -48.65 13.77
C PRO A 31 43.38 -48.00 14.01
N GLN A 32 44.34 -48.28 13.14
CA GLN A 32 45.72 -47.78 13.24
C GLN A 32 45.98 -46.60 12.30
N THR A 33 45.16 -46.42 11.26
CA THR A 33 45.22 -45.28 10.34
C THR A 33 43.94 -44.44 10.36
N LEU A 34 44.01 -43.21 9.87
CA LEU A 34 42.86 -42.31 9.78
C LEU A 34 41.78 -42.83 8.82
N GLU A 35 42.18 -43.47 7.72
CA GLU A 35 41.25 -44.08 6.76
C GLU A 35 40.48 -45.25 7.37
N GLU A 36 41.16 -46.10 8.14
CA GLU A 36 40.51 -47.21 8.86
C GLU A 36 39.50 -46.69 9.90
N ALA A 37 39.82 -45.59 10.58
CA ALA A 37 38.92 -44.98 11.54
C ALA A 37 37.67 -44.41 10.85
N LEU A 38 37.84 -43.70 9.73
CA LEU A 38 36.71 -43.13 8.97
C LEU A 38 35.81 -44.22 8.37
N GLU A 39 36.38 -45.32 7.90
CA GLU A 39 35.61 -46.45 7.38
C GLU A 39 34.83 -47.16 8.48
N LEU A 40 35.43 -47.33 9.67
CA LEU A 40 34.73 -47.88 10.83
C LEU A 40 33.56 -46.99 11.27
N LYS A 41 33.72 -45.66 11.25
CA LYS A 41 32.62 -44.70 11.52
C LYS A 41 31.43 -44.91 10.56
N ARG A 42 31.73 -45.07 9.27
CA ARG A 42 30.70 -45.31 8.23
C ARG A 42 29.97 -46.63 8.45
N GLN A 43 30.70 -47.68 8.81
CA GLN A 43 30.10 -48.99 9.10
C GLN A 43 29.15 -48.92 10.30
N VAL A 44 29.54 -48.24 11.38
CA VAL A 44 28.70 -48.04 12.57
C VAL A 44 27.46 -47.21 12.23
N LEU A 45 27.61 -46.08 11.53
CA LEU A 45 26.46 -45.23 11.13
C LEU A 45 25.48 -45.98 10.22
N ARG A 46 25.98 -46.80 9.28
CA ARG A 46 25.15 -47.67 8.44
C ARG A 46 24.42 -48.74 9.24
N ALA A 47 25.10 -49.40 10.19
CA ALA A 47 24.49 -50.41 11.05
C ALA A 47 23.35 -49.85 11.92
N LEU A 48 23.42 -48.56 12.24
CA LEU A 48 22.42 -47.84 13.03
C LEU A 48 21.32 -47.16 12.18
N GLY A 49 21.35 -47.32 10.85
CA GLY A 49 20.35 -46.76 9.95
C GLY A 49 20.37 -45.23 9.82
N LEU A 50 21.49 -44.60 10.17
CA LEU A 50 21.67 -43.14 10.08
C LEU A 50 22.32 -42.73 8.74
N PRO A 51 21.96 -41.56 8.19
CA PRO A 51 22.47 -41.12 6.88
C PRO A 51 24.00 -40.90 6.91
N PRO A 52 24.72 -41.30 5.84
CA PRO A 52 26.18 -41.24 5.78
C PRO A 52 26.76 -39.83 5.57
N ASP A 53 25.93 -38.81 5.45
CA ASP A 53 26.29 -37.45 5.02
C ASP A 53 26.96 -36.61 6.12
N THR A 54 27.60 -37.25 7.12
CA THR A 54 28.47 -36.52 8.04
C THR A 54 29.79 -36.16 7.31
N PRO A 55 30.26 -34.90 7.41
CA PRO A 55 31.41 -34.44 6.63
C PRO A 55 32.62 -35.32 6.92
N THR A 56 33.19 -35.91 5.87
CA THR A 56 34.15 -37.03 6.03
C THR A 56 35.60 -36.60 5.79
N SER A 57 35.84 -35.35 5.39
CA SER A 57 37.18 -34.77 5.23
C SER A 57 37.48 -33.75 6.33
N ILE A 58 38.71 -33.77 6.87
CA ILE A 58 39.19 -32.73 7.81
C ILE A 58 39.05 -31.33 7.18
N ALA A 59 39.25 -31.21 5.86
CA ALA A 59 39.08 -29.94 5.16
C ALA A 59 37.62 -29.47 5.10
N GLU A 60 36.66 -30.39 4.95
CA GLU A 60 35.23 -30.07 4.96
C GLU A 60 34.74 -29.72 6.37
N LEU A 61 35.19 -30.44 7.40
CA LEU A 61 34.90 -30.11 8.80
C LEU A 61 35.49 -28.76 9.22
N LEU A 62 36.69 -28.42 8.75
CA LEU A 62 37.29 -27.10 8.96
C LEU A 62 36.51 -26.02 8.21
N ASN A 63 36.10 -26.27 6.97
CA ASN A 63 35.31 -25.33 6.17
C ASN A 63 33.91 -25.10 6.77
N GLU A 64 33.24 -26.13 7.27
CA GLU A 64 31.98 -25.99 8.00
C GLU A 64 32.15 -25.21 9.29
N ASN A 65 33.20 -25.49 10.08
CA ASN A 65 33.50 -24.71 11.29
C ASN A 65 33.81 -23.24 10.97
N VAL A 66 34.53 -22.96 9.88
CA VAL A 66 34.79 -21.60 9.41
C VAL A 66 33.49 -20.92 8.97
N ASN A 67 32.62 -21.62 8.23
CA ASN A 67 31.32 -21.11 7.82
C ASN A 67 30.41 -20.84 9.02
N GLN A 68 30.33 -21.76 9.99
CA GLN A 68 29.57 -21.56 11.23
C GLN A 68 30.12 -20.39 12.06
N ARG A 69 31.45 -20.27 12.22
CA ARG A 69 32.06 -19.11 12.87
C ARG A 69 31.75 -17.82 12.12
N SER A 70 31.77 -17.83 10.79
CA SER A 70 31.43 -16.65 9.98
C SER A 70 29.95 -16.27 10.12
N ILE A 71 29.04 -17.23 10.22
CA ILE A 71 27.61 -17.02 10.46
C ILE A 71 27.39 -16.48 11.88
N ILE A 72 28.04 -17.07 12.89
CA ILE A 72 27.97 -16.61 14.29
C ILE A 72 28.56 -15.20 14.42
N THR A 73 29.68 -14.90 13.76
CA THR A 73 30.25 -13.54 13.72
C THR A 73 29.33 -12.56 12.99
N LYS A 74 28.69 -12.99 11.89
CA LYS A 74 27.71 -12.17 11.16
C LYS A 74 26.46 -11.88 12.00
N ILE A 75 25.95 -12.85 12.76
CA ILE A 75 24.82 -12.68 13.68
C ILE A 75 25.21 -11.84 14.89
N LYS A 76 26.42 -12.05 15.45
CA LYS A 76 26.95 -11.22 16.54
C LYS A 76 27.03 -9.75 16.12
N ASN A 77 27.42 -9.48 14.89
CA ASN A 77 27.58 -8.12 14.36
C ASN A 77 26.32 -7.58 13.63
N ASP A 78 25.17 -8.24 13.77
CA ASP A 78 23.94 -7.80 13.11
C ASP A 78 23.27 -6.68 13.92
N ILE A 79 23.57 -5.44 13.52
CA ILE A 79 22.89 -4.22 13.98
C ILE A 79 22.08 -3.66 12.82
N LYS A 80 20.78 -3.52 13.04
CA LYS A 80 19.84 -2.97 12.08
C LYS A 80 19.54 -1.52 12.42
N LEU A 81 19.64 -0.64 11.43
CA LEU A 81 19.17 0.74 11.49
C LEU A 81 17.73 0.82 10.98
N THR A 82 16.81 1.28 11.83
CA THR A 82 15.40 1.50 11.52
C THR A 82 15.04 2.98 11.69
N PHE A 83 13.90 3.37 11.13
CA PHE A 83 13.35 4.72 11.23
C PHE A 83 11.90 4.62 11.69
N ASN A 84 11.42 5.64 12.40
CA ASN A 84 10.02 5.73 12.82
C ASN A 84 9.03 5.94 11.67
N THR A 85 9.52 6.30 10.48
CA THR A 85 8.72 6.53 9.28
C THR A 85 9.50 6.09 8.03
N GLU A 86 8.77 5.69 6.99
CA GLU A 86 9.30 5.54 5.63
C GLU A 86 8.96 6.74 4.72
N GLU A 87 8.30 7.76 5.28
CA GLU A 87 7.98 9.04 4.65
C GLU A 87 9.12 10.03 4.91
N PHE A 88 10.04 10.15 3.96
CA PHE A 88 11.16 11.08 4.07
C PHE A 88 10.84 12.42 3.41
N SER A 89 9.71 13.02 3.82
CA SER A 89 9.28 14.33 3.36
C SER A 89 10.25 15.44 3.84
N PRO A 90 10.51 16.49 3.04
CA PRO A 90 11.45 17.56 3.41
C PRO A 90 11.02 18.29 4.68
N ASN A 91 12.00 18.73 5.47
CA ASN A 91 11.79 19.44 6.74
C ASN A 91 11.01 18.67 7.82
N LYS A 92 10.82 17.35 7.65
CA LYS A 92 10.21 16.50 8.67
C LYS A 92 11.23 16.04 9.69
N ARG A 93 10.79 15.94 10.96
CA ARG A 93 11.57 15.32 12.02
C ARG A 93 11.46 13.80 11.91
N VAL A 94 12.60 13.13 11.90
CA VAL A 94 12.73 11.68 11.79
C VAL A 94 13.55 11.17 12.96
N ARG A 95 13.19 10.00 13.50
CA ARG A 95 13.94 9.29 14.54
C ARG A 95 14.56 8.04 13.93
N ALA A 96 15.88 7.99 13.95
CA ALA A 96 16.65 6.78 13.67
C ALA A 96 16.81 5.95 14.94
N GLN A 97 16.76 4.63 14.82
CA GLN A 97 16.95 3.68 15.92
C GLN A 97 17.85 2.54 15.47
N ILE A 98 18.68 2.03 16.38
CA ILE A 98 19.46 0.83 16.16
C ILE A 98 18.97 -0.32 17.04
N GLU A 99 18.83 -1.49 16.42
CA GLU A 99 18.45 -2.75 17.07
C GLU A 99 19.56 -3.77 16.81
N GLY A 100 20.03 -4.44 17.86
CA GLY A 100 21.06 -5.47 17.74
C GLY A 100 20.48 -6.85 18.05
N PHE A 101 20.82 -7.84 17.22
CA PHE A 101 20.41 -9.23 17.44
C PHE A 101 21.46 -10.05 18.20
N GLY A 102 22.73 -9.64 18.15
CA GLY A 102 23.85 -10.30 18.84
C GLY A 102 24.68 -9.39 19.75
N THR A 103 24.95 -8.14 19.33
CA THR A 103 25.51 -7.09 20.19
C THR A 103 24.38 -6.32 20.85
N ASN A 104 24.45 -6.08 22.16
CA ASN A 104 23.48 -5.25 22.89
C ASN A 104 23.84 -3.75 22.77
N PRO A 105 23.13 -2.96 21.94
CA PRO A 105 23.51 -1.57 21.72
C PRO A 105 23.33 -0.70 22.97
N ARG A 106 22.52 -1.13 23.94
CA ARG A 106 22.24 -0.37 25.18
C ARG A 106 23.46 -0.31 26.11
N THR A 107 24.35 -1.28 26.01
CA THR A 107 25.59 -1.34 26.81
C THR A 107 26.82 -0.90 26.02
N SER A 108 26.68 -0.67 24.71
CA SER A 108 27.75 -0.22 23.83
C SER A 108 27.87 1.30 23.82
N ARG A 109 29.07 1.80 23.51
CA ARG A 109 29.28 3.21 23.15
C ARG A 109 28.80 3.43 21.72
N ILE A 110 27.85 4.34 21.56
CA ILE A 110 27.26 4.67 20.26
C ILE A 110 27.67 6.09 19.90
N THR A 111 28.05 6.30 18.63
CA THR A 111 28.33 7.63 18.09
C THR A 111 27.54 7.83 16.80
N TRP A 112 26.70 8.86 16.79
CA TRP A 112 25.93 9.32 15.64
C TRP A 112 26.65 10.50 14.99
N LEU A 113 26.91 10.39 13.69
CA LEU A 113 27.33 11.49 12.85
C LEU A 113 26.20 11.82 11.87
N HIS A 114 25.81 13.09 11.84
CA HIS A 114 24.84 13.63 10.90
C HIS A 114 25.55 14.63 9.99
N ASN A 115 25.55 14.38 8.68
CA ASN A 115 26.22 15.21 7.67
C ASN A 115 27.70 15.48 8.02
N GLY A 116 28.40 14.43 8.50
CA GLY A 116 29.81 14.46 8.86
C GLY A 116 30.13 15.09 10.22
N LYS A 117 29.15 15.69 10.91
CA LYS A 117 29.33 16.28 12.24
C LYS A 117 28.85 15.30 13.31
N ARG A 118 29.61 15.16 14.41
CA ARG A 118 29.18 14.37 15.57
C ARG A 118 27.96 15.02 16.20
N ALA A 119 26.82 14.34 16.15
CA ALA A 119 25.55 14.87 16.62
C ALA A 119 25.18 14.34 18.01
N LEU A 120 25.51 13.08 18.30
CA LEU A 120 25.26 12.43 19.58
C LEU A 120 26.34 11.37 19.85
N SER A 121 26.79 11.22 21.09
CA SER A 121 27.72 10.16 21.47
C SER A 121 27.56 9.83 22.96
N GLY A 122 27.46 8.56 23.29
CA GLY A 122 27.24 8.11 24.67
C GLY A 122 27.05 6.60 24.75
N SER A 123 27.01 6.07 25.97
CA SER A 123 26.66 4.66 26.20
C SER A 123 25.14 4.50 26.11
N GLY A 124 24.67 3.56 25.30
CA GLY A 124 23.25 3.24 25.19
C GLY A 124 22.38 4.27 24.47
N GLU A 125 22.99 5.21 23.75
CA GLU A 125 22.32 6.20 22.88
C GLU A 125 21.74 5.54 21.61
N VAL A 126 20.78 4.63 21.77
CA VAL A 126 20.25 3.77 20.70
C VAL A 126 19.34 4.47 19.69
N SER A 127 19.06 5.77 19.89
CA SER A 127 18.21 6.55 19.01
C SER A 127 18.71 7.97 18.83
N TYR A 128 18.45 8.54 17.65
CA TYR A 128 18.79 9.91 17.34
C TYR A 128 17.70 10.56 16.49
N GLU A 129 17.27 11.77 16.89
CA GLU A 129 16.30 12.57 16.15
C GLU A 129 17.00 13.68 15.37
N PHE A 130 16.58 13.88 14.13
CA PHE A 130 17.05 14.95 13.26
C PHE A 130 15.93 15.44 12.36
N THR A 131 16.12 16.62 11.78
CA THR A 131 15.20 17.17 10.77
C THR A 131 15.85 16.98 9.40
N LEU A 132 15.09 16.44 8.45
CA LEU A 132 15.52 16.30 7.07
C LEU A 132 15.71 17.67 6.41
N GLY A 133 16.65 17.75 5.48
CA GLY A 133 16.83 18.92 4.64
C GLY A 133 15.71 19.13 3.61
N ASP A 134 15.95 20.05 2.69
CA ASP A 134 15.06 20.38 1.58
C ASP A 134 15.13 19.36 0.42
N ILE A 135 14.17 19.45 -0.50
CA ILE A 135 14.21 18.65 -1.73
C ILE A 135 15.48 18.98 -2.51
N GLY A 136 16.25 17.94 -2.84
CA GLY A 136 17.52 18.04 -3.57
C GLY A 136 18.77 18.13 -2.72
N THR A 137 18.63 18.18 -1.39
CA THR A 137 19.73 17.89 -0.47
C THR A 137 19.78 16.38 -0.16
N SER A 138 20.76 15.97 0.64
CA SER A 138 20.78 14.63 1.23
C SER A 138 21.24 14.70 2.68
N ASP A 139 20.69 13.81 3.50
CA ASP A 139 21.09 13.63 4.88
C ASP A 139 21.84 12.31 5.00
N THR A 140 23.10 12.40 5.41
CA THR A 140 23.96 11.22 5.63
C THR A 140 24.08 10.97 7.12
N LEU A 141 23.59 9.81 7.54
CA LEU A 141 23.69 9.29 8.89
C LEU A 141 24.76 8.20 8.94
N ILE A 142 25.72 8.35 9.84
CA ILE A 142 26.71 7.32 10.15
C ILE A 142 26.59 7.00 11.63
N VAL A 143 26.38 5.72 11.94
CA VAL A 143 26.28 5.22 13.31
C VAL A 143 27.45 4.28 13.54
N THR A 144 28.23 4.55 14.58
CA THR A 144 29.30 3.67 15.04
C THR A 144 28.89 3.06 16.37
N VAL A 145 28.92 1.74 16.47
CA VAL A 145 28.63 1.00 17.69
C VAL A 145 29.89 0.26 18.13
N ASP A 146 30.38 0.59 19.31
CA ASP A 146 31.59 0.04 19.89
C ASP A 146 31.26 -0.61 21.23
N ASP A 147 31.38 -1.94 21.31
CA ASP A 147 31.17 -2.72 22.52
C ASP A 147 32.45 -2.96 23.34
N GLY A 148 33.59 -2.42 22.88
CA GLY A 148 34.89 -2.57 23.52
C GLY A 148 35.52 -3.96 23.41
N THR A 149 34.85 -4.92 22.76
CA THR A 149 35.33 -6.30 22.62
C THR A 149 35.82 -6.61 21.21
N GLN A 150 35.32 -5.90 20.21
CA GLN A 150 35.61 -6.11 18.79
C GLN A 150 35.79 -4.78 18.04
N ALA A 151 36.12 -4.86 16.75
CA ALA A 151 36.13 -3.69 15.87
C ALA A 151 34.73 -3.03 15.85
N PRO A 152 34.62 -1.69 15.90
CA PRO A 152 33.34 -1.02 15.89
C PRO A 152 32.51 -1.32 14.64
N ILE A 153 31.22 -1.53 14.83
CA ILE A 153 30.26 -1.72 13.74
C ILE A 153 29.88 -0.35 13.20
N VAL A 154 30.04 -0.14 11.89
CA VAL A 154 29.74 1.13 11.22
C VAL A 154 28.60 0.94 10.24
N ILE A 155 27.51 1.67 10.45
CA ILE A 155 26.34 1.69 9.56
C ILE A 155 26.26 3.07 8.91
N ARG A 156 26.14 3.10 7.59
CA ARG A 156 25.94 4.33 6.81
C ARG A 156 24.60 4.28 6.07
N LYS A 157 23.79 5.33 6.23
CA LYS A 157 22.57 5.54 5.46
C LYS A 157 22.56 6.95 4.90
N THR A 158 22.22 7.08 3.62
CA THR A 158 21.94 8.36 2.98
C THR A 158 20.46 8.42 2.65
N ILE A 159 19.82 9.53 3.00
CA ILE A 159 18.41 9.80 2.83
C ILE A 159 18.27 11.00 1.88
N TYR A 160 17.40 10.87 0.89
CA TYR A 160 17.06 11.96 -0.02
C TYR A 160 15.63 12.39 0.29
N PRO A 161 15.42 13.63 0.76
CA PRO A 161 14.08 14.15 0.98
C PRO A 161 13.25 14.10 -0.32
N ALA A 162 12.04 13.57 -0.21
CA ALA A 162 11.13 13.35 -1.33
C ALA A 162 9.69 13.56 -0.90
N ARG A 163 8.89 14.16 -1.78
CA ARG A 163 7.45 14.38 -1.58
C ARG A 163 6.67 13.76 -2.73
N ILE A 164 5.42 13.39 -2.49
CA ILE A 164 4.48 12.99 -3.56
C ILE A 164 3.26 13.90 -3.47
N HIS A 165 2.89 14.51 -4.59
CA HIS A 165 1.62 15.23 -4.71
C HIS A 165 0.59 14.31 -5.37
N PHE A 166 -0.61 14.25 -4.80
CA PHE A 166 -1.72 13.49 -5.38
C PHE A 166 -2.76 14.43 -5.98
N THR A 167 -3.25 14.07 -7.16
CA THR A 167 -4.48 14.62 -7.76
C THR A 167 -5.37 13.45 -8.13
N TRP A 168 -6.69 13.64 -8.13
CA TRP A 168 -7.60 12.58 -8.58
C TRP A 168 -8.74 13.13 -9.43
N PHE A 169 -9.36 12.28 -10.22
CA PHE A 169 -10.58 12.56 -10.98
C PHE A 169 -11.43 11.31 -11.09
N ALA A 170 -12.72 11.47 -11.32
CA ALA A 170 -13.67 10.37 -11.43
C ALA A 170 -14.36 10.35 -12.79
N ASP A 171 -14.62 9.15 -13.30
CA ASP A 171 -15.42 8.95 -14.51
C ASP A 171 -16.91 8.86 -14.18
N SER A 172 -17.44 9.97 -13.69
CA SER A 172 -18.86 10.17 -13.39
C SER A 172 -19.46 11.27 -14.26
N TYR A 173 -20.76 11.19 -14.49
CA TYR A 173 -21.51 12.13 -15.30
C TYR A 173 -21.63 13.47 -14.59
N THR A 174 -21.40 14.53 -15.33
CA THR A 174 -21.77 15.89 -14.94
C THR A 174 -22.41 16.56 -16.15
N PRO A 175 -23.45 17.38 -15.98
CA PRO A 175 -24.04 18.10 -17.10
C PRO A 175 -23.02 19.05 -17.76
N PRO A 176 -23.15 19.36 -19.07
CA PRO A 176 -22.17 20.18 -19.79
C PRO A 176 -21.91 21.58 -19.19
N TRP A 177 -22.85 22.14 -18.43
CA TRP A 177 -22.73 23.44 -17.78
C TRP A 177 -22.18 23.38 -16.35
N TYR A 178 -21.94 22.19 -15.80
CA TYR A 178 -21.36 22.03 -14.48
C TYR A 178 -19.87 22.40 -14.52
N ARG A 179 -19.48 23.38 -13.70
CA ARG A 179 -18.10 23.92 -13.66
C ARG A 179 -17.21 23.26 -12.61
N GLY A 180 -17.79 22.42 -11.76
CA GLY A 180 -17.07 21.75 -10.68
C GLY A 180 -16.35 20.48 -11.14
N LYS A 181 -15.63 19.86 -10.20
CA LYS A 181 -15.01 18.56 -10.42
C LYS A 181 -16.06 17.44 -10.37
N ALA A 182 -15.94 16.47 -11.28
CA ALA A 182 -16.71 15.23 -11.19
C ALA A 182 -16.28 14.45 -9.93
N HIS A 183 -17.23 14.16 -9.06
CA HIS A 183 -16.96 13.39 -7.84
C HIS A 183 -17.02 11.89 -8.12
N GLY A 184 -16.21 11.13 -7.39
CA GLY A 184 -16.33 9.68 -7.39
C GLY A 184 -17.64 9.27 -6.73
N THR A 185 -18.36 8.35 -7.33
CA THR A 185 -19.49 7.61 -6.74
C THR A 185 -19.09 6.14 -6.58
N PRO A 186 -19.76 5.36 -5.72
CA PRO A 186 -19.80 3.90 -5.86
C PRO A 186 -19.85 3.47 -7.33
N GLN A 187 -18.97 2.52 -7.69
CA GLN A 187 -18.88 1.95 -9.03
C GLN A 187 -18.39 2.87 -10.16
N SER A 188 -18.17 4.16 -9.93
CA SER A 188 -17.40 4.97 -10.90
C SER A 188 -15.92 4.64 -10.81
N ASP A 189 -15.22 4.79 -11.93
CA ASP A 189 -13.77 4.62 -11.93
C ASP A 189 -13.14 5.93 -11.44
N ILE A 190 -12.34 5.84 -10.38
CA ILE A 190 -11.58 6.95 -9.84
C ILE A 190 -10.13 6.73 -10.21
N THR A 191 -9.52 7.72 -10.85
CA THR A 191 -8.10 7.72 -11.19
C THR A 191 -7.36 8.70 -10.30
N VAL A 192 -6.35 8.20 -9.60
CA VAL A 192 -5.40 8.96 -8.79
C VAL A 192 -4.11 9.09 -9.58
N ALA A 193 -3.63 10.31 -9.74
CA ALA A 193 -2.35 10.66 -10.34
C ALA A 193 -1.39 11.10 -9.25
N ALA A 194 -0.18 10.54 -9.27
CA ALA A 194 0.91 10.93 -8.41
C ALA A 194 1.95 11.74 -9.20
N THR A 195 2.36 12.87 -8.64
CA THR A 195 3.48 13.68 -9.14
C THR A 195 4.56 13.67 -8.06
N PRO A 196 5.56 12.77 -8.16
CA PRO A 196 6.63 12.72 -7.20
C PRO A 196 7.61 13.89 -7.41
N GLU A 197 8.05 14.48 -6.32
CA GLU A 197 8.97 15.60 -6.29
C GLU A 197 10.20 15.21 -5.48
N PHE A 198 11.30 14.95 -6.18
CA PHE A 198 12.61 14.70 -5.56
C PHE A 198 13.74 14.96 -6.55
N ARG A 199 14.95 15.16 -6.02
CA ARG A 199 16.17 15.42 -6.79
C ARG A 199 17.36 14.70 -6.16
N ILE A 200 18.27 14.17 -6.99
CA ILE A 200 19.58 13.68 -6.53
C ILE A 200 20.65 14.59 -7.14
N PHE A 201 21.51 15.19 -6.31
CA PHE A 201 22.58 16.10 -6.76
C PHE A 201 22.07 17.19 -7.72
N ALA A 202 20.96 17.83 -7.35
CA ALA A 202 20.22 18.82 -8.16
C ALA A 202 19.56 18.33 -9.47
N ASN A 203 19.85 17.11 -9.93
CA ASN A 203 19.20 16.53 -11.10
C ASN A 203 17.82 15.95 -10.72
N ARG A 204 16.79 16.31 -11.49
CA ARG A 204 15.48 15.67 -11.43
C ARG A 204 15.60 14.28 -12.03
N LEU A 205 15.07 13.28 -11.34
CA LEU A 205 14.90 11.96 -11.95
C LEU A 205 13.66 11.98 -12.83
N ASP A 206 13.76 11.28 -13.95
CA ASP A 206 12.62 11.04 -14.81
C ASP A 206 11.62 10.12 -14.10
N GLU A 207 10.39 10.60 -13.96
CA GLU A 207 9.27 9.91 -13.33
C GLU A 207 8.96 8.58 -14.04
N ALA A 208 9.21 8.51 -15.34
CA ALA A 208 9.02 7.30 -16.13
C ALA A 208 9.91 6.13 -15.67
N ASN A 209 11.03 6.42 -15.01
CA ASN A 209 11.99 5.41 -14.56
C ASN A 209 11.78 4.95 -13.10
N LEU A 210 10.74 5.47 -12.44
CA LEU A 210 10.45 5.14 -11.05
C LEU A 210 9.51 3.96 -10.94
N ILE A 211 9.68 3.19 -9.88
CA ILE A 211 8.86 2.03 -9.56
C ILE A 211 7.78 2.49 -8.57
N TYR A 212 6.53 2.39 -8.98
CA TYR A 212 5.35 2.78 -8.21
C TYR A 212 4.68 1.53 -7.65
N THR A 213 4.43 1.49 -6.35
CA THR A 213 3.66 0.42 -5.70
C THR A 213 2.46 1.05 -4.99
N TRP A 214 1.30 0.94 -5.61
CA TRP A 214 0.05 1.44 -5.07
C TRP A 214 -0.56 0.49 -4.06
N SER A 215 -1.30 1.03 -3.11
CA SER A 215 -2.10 0.29 -2.14
C SER A 215 -3.44 0.98 -1.87
N VAL A 216 -4.46 0.18 -1.59
CA VAL A 216 -5.76 0.66 -1.11
C VAL A 216 -6.01 0.07 0.27
N ASP A 217 -6.26 0.91 1.27
CA ASP A 217 -6.49 0.52 2.66
C ASP A 217 -5.40 -0.43 3.18
N GLY A 218 -4.14 -0.07 2.91
CA GLY A 218 -2.94 -0.84 3.27
C GLY A 218 -2.69 -2.10 2.42
N ARG A 219 -3.61 -2.50 1.52
CA ARG A 219 -3.45 -3.68 0.65
C ARG A 219 -2.76 -3.29 -0.64
N LYS A 220 -1.59 -3.88 -0.92
CA LYS A 220 -0.84 -3.65 -2.16
C LYS A 220 -1.63 -4.11 -3.38
N MET A 221 -1.67 -3.25 -4.39
CA MET A 221 -2.31 -3.54 -5.67
C MET A 221 -1.31 -4.27 -6.57
N ALA A 222 -1.77 -5.36 -7.19
CA ALA A 222 -0.95 -6.16 -8.09
C ALA A 222 -0.39 -5.35 -9.27
N ALA A 223 0.73 -5.81 -9.81
CA ALA A 223 1.44 -5.14 -10.91
C ALA A 223 0.71 -5.24 -12.28
N ASN A 224 -0.49 -5.83 -12.32
CA ASN A 224 -1.29 -6.07 -13.53
C ASN A 224 -1.98 -4.79 -14.07
N GLY A 225 -1.27 -3.68 -14.10
CA GLY A 225 -1.67 -2.42 -14.74
C GLY A 225 -1.52 -1.18 -13.87
N ASN A 226 -1.60 -1.37 -12.55
CA ASN A 226 -1.70 -0.29 -11.57
C ASN A 226 -0.37 0.03 -10.88
N SER A 227 0.47 -0.96 -10.62
CA SER A 227 1.81 -0.79 -10.02
C SER A 227 2.90 -1.17 -11.02
N GLY A 228 4.09 -0.58 -10.92
CA GLY A 228 5.25 -0.86 -11.76
C GLY A 228 6.02 0.38 -12.19
N THR A 229 6.95 0.19 -13.13
CA THR A 229 7.79 1.27 -13.66
C THR A 229 6.95 2.27 -14.46
N GLY A 230 7.09 3.56 -14.14
CA GLY A 230 6.37 4.66 -14.80
C GLY A 230 4.86 4.67 -14.55
N LYS A 231 4.34 3.85 -13.62
CA LYS A 231 2.91 3.74 -13.29
C LYS A 231 2.48 4.79 -12.28
N ASN A 232 2.58 6.06 -12.65
CA ASN A 232 2.19 7.20 -11.83
C ASN A 232 0.66 7.46 -11.80
N LEU A 233 -0.13 6.63 -12.50
CA LEU A 233 -1.60 6.65 -12.47
C LEU A 233 -2.11 5.35 -11.85
N PHE A 234 -3.13 5.46 -11.02
CA PHE A 234 -3.84 4.35 -10.40
C PHE A 234 -5.34 4.52 -10.53
N THR A 235 -6.00 3.55 -11.15
CA THR A 235 -7.46 3.55 -11.30
C THR A 235 -8.08 2.45 -10.45
N PHE A 236 -9.08 2.80 -9.66
CA PHE A 236 -9.88 1.87 -8.88
C PHE A 236 -11.35 2.26 -8.92
N SER A 237 -12.24 1.29 -8.71
CA SER A 237 -13.67 1.54 -8.58
C SER A 237 -14.08 1.27 -7.13
N PRO A 238 -14.61 2.26 -6.39
CA PRO A 238 -15.13 2.05 -5.06
C PRO A 238 -16.24 0.99 -5.06
N SER A 239 -16.34 0.27 -3.94
CA SER A 239 -17.44 -0.67 -3.70
C SER A 239 -18.80 0.05 -3.68
N SER A 240 -19.88 -0.72 -3.63
CA SER A 240 -21.25 -0.23 -3.75
C SER A 240 -21.73 0.72 -2.64
N VAL A 241 -20.92 0.99 -1.61
CA VAL A 241 -21.30 1.84 -0.47
C VAL A 241 -20.65 3.22 -0.62
N SER A 242 -21.47 4.27 -0.60
CA SER A 242 -21.04 5.67 -0.60
C SER A 242 -20.53 6.08 0.79
N ASP A 243 -19.83 7.22 0.86
CA ASP A 243 -19.40 7.84 2.12
C ASP A 243 -18.36 7.02 2.91
N ILE A 244 -17.84 5.93 2.33
CA ILE A 244 -16.67 5.20 2.82
C ILE A 244 -15.42 5.81 2.18
N SER A 245 -14.57 6.37 3.02
CA SER A 245 -13.25 6.84 2.60
C SER A 245 -12.31 5.67 2.31
N TYR A 246 -11.58 5.76 1.20
CA TYR A 246 -10.52 4.85 0.82
C TYR A 246 -9.17 5.53 1.02
N GLU A 247 -8.25 4.88 1.74
CA GLU A 247 -6.87 5.33 1.84
C GLU A 247 -6.08 4.81 0.66
N ILE A 248 -5.58 5.72 -0.16
CA ILE A 248 -4.73 5.43 -1.31
C ILE A 248 -3.30 5.69 -0.90
N GLY A 249 -2.54 4.61 -0.72
CA GLY A 249 -1.11 4.67 -0.43
C GLY A 249 -0.28 4.48 -1.69
N LEU A 250 0.88 5.12 -1.73
CA LEU A 250 1.86 4.93 -2.79
C LEU A 250 3.27 4.86 -2.20
N GLU A 251 4.00 3.80 -2.55
CA GLU A 251 5.45 3.72 -2.38
C GLU A 251 6.12 4.01 -3.73
N VAL A 252 7.06 4.96 -3.76
CA VAL A 252 7.88 5.27 -4.94
C VAL A 252 9.35 4.94 -4.63
N LYS A 253 9.97 4.21 -5.55
CA LYS A 253 11.39 3.84 -5.49
C LYS A 253 12.11 4.07 -6.80
N ASP A 254 13.42 4.35 -6.73
CA ASP A 254 14.28 4.21 -7.90
C ASP A 254 14.79 2.77 -8.04
N ALA A 255 15.29 2.40 -9.22
CA ALA A 255 15.78 1.04 -9.50
C ALA A 255 16.95 0.58 -8.59
N ARG A 256 17.61 1.52 -7.89
CA ARG A 256 18.72 1.26 -6.98
C ARG A 256 18.31 1.36 -5.50
N GLU A 257 17.03 1.57 -5.20
CA GLU A 257 16.47 1.81 -3.87
C GLU A 257 17.20 2.90 -3.04
N ARG A 258 17.88 3.83 -3.72
CA ARG A 258 18.47 5.03 -3.11
C ARG A 258 17.38 5.98 -2.67
N ILE A 259 16.28 5.98 -3.41
CA ILE A 259 15.07 6.71 -3.08
C ILE A 259 14.01 5.68 -2.73
N LYS A 260 13.40 5.88 -1.57
CA LYS A 260 12.22 5.17 -1.11
C LYS A 260 11.42 6.17 -0.30
N THR A 261 10.25 6.54 -0.79
CA THR A 261 9.31 7.35 -0.03
C THR A 261 7.91 6.74 -0.14
N LYS A 262 7.14 6.93 0.92
CA LYS A 262 5.72 6.58 0.97
C LYS A 262 4.93 7.83 1.28
N GLU A 263 3.76 7.95 0.69
CA GLU A 263 2.77 8.96 1.04
C GLU A 263 1.37 8.36 0.84
N THR A 264 0.38 8.91 1.53
CA THR A 264 -1.02 8.50 1.41
C THR A 264 -1.91 9.68 1.07
N THR A 265 -3.06 9.40 0.48
CA THR A 265 -4.16 10.35 0.28
C THR A 265 -5.49 9.66 0.51
N THR A 266 -6.54 10.42 0.79
CA THR A 266 -7.87 9.86 1.02
C THR A 266 -8.81 10.27 -0.10
N VAL A 267 -9.61 9.31 -0.57
CA VAL A 267 -10.69 9.56 -1.51
C VAL A 267 -12.01 9.10 -0.90
N THR A 268 -12.99 10.00 -0.83
CA THR A 268 -14.33 9.72 -0.30
C THR A 268 -15.35 9.80 -1.43
N PRO A 269 -15.91 8.67 -1.91
CA PRO A 269 -16.97 8.68 -2.89
C PRO A 269 -18.27 9.23 -2.31
N VAL A 270 -18.97 10.03 -3.11
CA VAL A 270 -20.26 10.65 -2.76
C VAL A 270 -21.42 9.87 -3.37
N LYS A 271 -22.62 10.12 -2.87
CA LYS A 271 -23.85 9.62 -3.51
C LYS A 271 -24.14 10.41 -4.79
N PRO A 272 -24.60 9.75 -5.87
CA PRO A 272 -25.15 10.45 -7.02
C PRO A 272 -26.36 11.30 -6.62
N GLU A 273 -26.50 12.45 -7.26
CA GLU A 273 -27.58 13.39 -6.99
C GLU A 273 -28.51 13.49 -8.19
N LEU A 274 -29.81 13.38 -7.95
CA LEU A 274 -30.84 13.58 -8.95
C LEU A 274 -31.39 14.99 -8.81
N ILE A 275 -30.98 15.89 -9.71
CA ILE A 275 -31.40 17.29 -9.68
C ILE A 275 -32.41 17.56 -10.79
N PHE A 276 -33.48 18.26 -10.44
CA PHE A 276 -34.60 18.54 -11.31
C PHE A 276 -34.57 20.00 -11.75
N TYR A 277 -34.84 20.23 -13.02
CA TYR A 277 -34.92 21.57 -13.62
C TYR A 277 -36.18 21.69 -14.47
N GLU A 278 -36.68 22.90 -14.57
CA GLU A 278 -37.67 23.23 -15.60
C GLU A 278 -36.98 23.27 -16.98
N ARG A 279 -37.64 22.71 -18.00
CA ARG A 279 -37.22 22.83 -19.40
C ARG A 279 -38.22 23.69 -20.17
N LEU A 280 -37.73 24.81 -20.66
CA LEU A 280 -38.47 25.70 -21.56
C LEU A 280 -38.37 25.18 -23.01
N PRO A 281 -39.47 25.18 -23.79
CA PRO A 281 -39.49 24.63 -25.14
C PRO A 281 -38.42 25.20 -26.08
N LEU A 282 -38.16 26.51 -26.01
CA LEU A 282 -37.21 27.22 -26.88
C LEU A 282 -35.84 27.46 -26.24
N PHE A 283 -35.79 27.66 -24.92
CA PHE A 283 -34.55 28.01 -24.21
C PHE A 283 -33.83 26.80 -23.60
N GLY A 284 -34.45 25.63 -23.61
CA GLY A 284 -33.88 24.44 -22.99
C GLY A 284 -33.94 24.49 -21.47
N ILE A 285 -32.89 24.01 -20.81
CA ILE A 285 -32.89 23.78 -19.36
C ILE A 285 -32.65 25.10 -18.62
N LYS A 286 -33.52 25.42 -17.66
CA LYS A 286 -33.40 26.57 -16.76
C LYS A 286 -32.38 26.26 -15.64
N ASN A 287 -31.12 26.08 -16.01
CA ASN A 287 -30.08 25.54 -15.12
C ASN A 287 -29.60 26.47 -13.98
N TRP A 288 -30.10 27.70 -13.90
CA TRP A 288 -29.86 28.64 -12.80
C TRP A 288 -30.88 28.51 -11.65
N LEU A 289 -31.91 27.67 -11.81
CA LEU A 289 -32.97 27.48 -10.82
C LEU A 289 -33.40 26.01 -10.77
N THR A 290 -33.23 25.36 -9.61
CA THR A 290 -33.73 24.00 -9.41
C THR A 290 -35.24 23.98 -9.21
N LEU A 291 -35.87 22.85 -9.53
CA LEU A 291 -37.33 22.71 -9.56
C LEU A 291 -38.01 23.00 -8.22
N ASN A 292 -37.31 22.85 -7.08
CA ASN A 292 -37.81 23.18 -5.74
C ASN A 292 -38.30 24.63 -5.59
N PHE A 293 -37.90 25.50 -6.51
CA PHE A 293 -38.25 26.92 -6.54
C PHE A 293 -39.14 27.28 -7.75
N SER A 294 -39.73 26.28 -8.42
CA SER A 294 -40.56 26.50 -9.59
C SER A 294 -42.04 26.62 -9.23
N GLU A 295 -42.66 27.65 -9.81
CA GLU A 295 -44.10 27.89 -9.81
C GLU A 295 -44.64 27.60 -11.20
N ILE A 296 -45.73 26.85 -11.27
CA ILE A 296 -46.36 26.44 -12.53
C ILE A 296 -47.78 26.94 -12.53
N ALA A 297 -48.11 27.74 -13.54
CA ALA A 297 -49.43 28.31 -13.66
C ALA A 297 -50.49 27.23 -13.92
N SER A 298 -51.64 27.38 -13.28
CA SER A 298 -52.82 26.56 -13.50
C SER A 298 -53.23 26.53 -14.97
N GLY A 299 -53.73 25.39 -15.46
CA GLY A 299 -54.08 25.20 -16.87
C GLY A 299 -52.90 25.22 -17.87
N LYS A 300 -51.64 25.18 -17.42
CA LYS A 300 -50.47 25.14 -18.31
C LYS A 300 -49.80 23.77 -18.36
N SER A 301 -49.01 23.57 -19.41
CA SER A 301 -48.12 22.41 -19.55
C SER A 301 -46.69 22.81 -19.24
N ALA A 302 -45.95 21.89 -18.62
CA ALA A 302 -44.54 22.06 -18.30
C ALA A 302 -43.76 20.79 -18.59
N THR A 303 -42.45 20.94 -18.78
CA THR A 303 -41.52 19.83 -18.89
C THR A 303 -40.48 19.94 -17.79
N ILE A 304 -40.29 18.87 -17.05
CA ILE A 304 -39.20 18.71 -16.09
C ILE A 304 -38.08 17.93 -16.77
N GLU A 305 -36.84 18.38 -16.63
CA GLU A 305 -35.64 17.65 -16.99
C GLU A 305 -34.91 17.20 -15.71
N LEU A 306 -34.53 15.93 -15.69
CA LEU A 306 -33.68 15.32 -14.68
C LEU A 306 -32.23 15.32 -15.14
N GLU A 307 -31.34 15.85 -14.32
CA GLU A 307 -29.89 15.70 -14.48
C GLU A 307 -29.30 14.84 -13.35
N PRO A 308 -28.76 13.65 -13.68
CA PRO A 308 -28.24 12.71 -12.70
C PRO A 308 -26.75 12.96 -12.41
N PHE A 309 -26.44 13.92 -11.55
CA PHE A 309 -25.07 14.26 -11.17
C PHE A 309 -24.34 13.06 -10.54
N PHE A 310 -23.10 12.89 -10.96
CA PHE A 310 -22.15 11.90 -10.47
C PHE A 310 -22.54 10.43 -10.66
N ILE A 311 -23.58 10.09 -11.44
CA ILE A 311 -23.79 8.69 -11.86
C ILE A 311 -22.59 8.23 -12.68
N SER A 312 -22.16 6.97 -12.51
CA SER A 312 -21.04 6.40 -13.25
C SER A 312 -21.26 6.47 -14.77
N LYS A 313 -20.30 6.98 -15.55
CA LYS A 313 -20.52 7.16 -17.01
C LYS A 313 -20.76 5.83 -17.73
N LYS A 314 -20.07 4.77 -17.33
CA LYS A 314 -20.27 3.41 -17.87
C LYS A 314 -21.67 2.85 -17.59
N SER A 315 -22.36 3.41 -16.61
CA SER A 315 -23.71 2.99 -16.20
C SER A 315 -24.81 3.72 -16.93
N LEU A 316 -24.58 4.92 -17.49
CA LEU A 316 -25.63 5.79 -18.06
C LEU A 316 -26.57 5.11 -19.06
N ASN A 317 -26.06 4.17 -19.86
CA ASN A 317 -26.85 3.42 -20.86
C ASN A 317 -27.63 2.23 -20.27
N ASN A 318 -27.42 1.89 -19.01
CA ASN A 318 -28.06 0.79 -18.31
C ASN A 318 -28.93 1.27 -17.13
N ILE A 319 -29.19 2.58 -17.02
CA ILE A 319 -30.03 3.14 -15.97
C ILE A 319 -31.49 3.14 -16.42
N GLN A 320 -32.35 2.52 -15.62
CA GLN A 320 -33.80 2.68 -15.71
C GLN A 320 -34.26 3.73 -14.70
N TYR A 321 -35.10 4.67 -15.16
CA TYR A 321 -35.73 5.70 -14.32
C TYR A 321 -37.21 5.38 -14.11
N THR A 322 -37.68 5.55 -12.88
CA THR A 322 -39.09 5.45 -12.50
C THR A 322 -39.53 6.78 -11.90
N TRP A 323 -40.42 7.48 -12.60
CA TRP A 323 -40.99 8.75 -12.15
C TRP A 323 -42.13 8.50 -11.15
N LYS A 324 -42.28 9.43 -10.21
CA LYS A 324 -43.34 9.44 -9.21
C LYS A 324 -43.92 10.84 -9.07
N VAL A 325 -45.23 10.93 -8.89
CA VAL A 325 -45.92 12.16 -8.51
C VAL A 325 -46.66 11.89 -7.21
N ASN A 326 -46.40 12.68 -6.17
CA ASN A 326 -46.92 12.46 -4.81
C ASN A 326 -46.72 11.02 -4.31
N GLY A 327 -45.53 10.46 -4.58
CA GLY A 327 -45.18 9.09 -4.21
C GLY A 327 -45.77 7.98 -5.09
N GLN A 328 -46.75 8.26 -5.95
CA GLN A 328 -47.33 7.28 -6.86
C GLN A 328 -46.52 7.18 -8.14
N ALA A 329 -46.19 5.95 -8.54
CA ALA A 329 -45.45 5.70 -9.77
C ALA A 329 -46.26 6.12 -10.99
N LEU A 330 -45.58 6.77 -11.94
CA LEU A 330 -46.15 7.23 -13.19
C LEU A 330 -45.44 6.54 -14.36
N GLU A 331 -46.22 6.06 -15.33
CA GLU A 331 -45.68 5.63 -16.61
C GLU A 331 -45.21 6.85 -17.41
N ASN A 332 -43.90 6.98 -17.61
CA ASN A 332 -43.34 8.06 -18.42
C ASN A 332 -43.33 7.69 -19.91
N LYS A 333 -44.24 8.29 -20.68
CA LYS A 333 -44.36 8.07 -22.13
C LYS A 333 -43.38 8.91 -22.96
N ASN A 334 -42.52 9.72 -22.34
CA ASN A 334 -41.54 10.52 -23.05
C ASN A 334 -40.42 9.63 -23.62
N LYS A 335 -40.03 9.86 -24.88
CA LYS A 335 -38.91 9.14 -25.52
C LYS A 335 -37.59 9.34 -24.75
N ASN A 336 -37.42 10.49 -24.11
CA ASN A 336 -36.29 10.72 -23.20
C ASN A 336 -36.74 10.43 -21.77
N ALA A 337 -36.23 9.33 -21.19
CA ALA A 337 -36.55 8.89 -19.84
C ALA A 337 -36.18 9.92 -18.73
N ARG A 338 -35.30 10.89 -19.02
CA ARG A 338 -34.95 11.99 -18.11
C ARG A 338 -35.92 13.17 -18.19
N ARG A 339 -36.97 13.10 -18.99
CA ARG A 339 -37.97 14.16 -19.12
C ARG A 339 -39.33 13.69 -18.67
N LEU A 340 -39.98 14.50 -17.85
CA LEU A 340 -41.39 14.34 -17.51
C LEU A 340 -42.18 15.51 -18.09
N PHE A 341 -43.14 15.20 -18.96
CA PHE A 341 -44.10 16.17 -19.47
C PHE A 341 -45.42 16.01 -18.72
N PHE A 342 -46.03 17.12 -18.31
CA PHE A 342 -47.33 17.14 -17.66
C PHE A 342 -48.10 18.41 -17.97
N SER A 343 -49.39 18.36 -17.69
CA SER A 343 -50.31 19.50 -17.75
C SER A 343 -51.04 19.60 -16.42
N THR A 344 -51.20 20.83 -15.93
CA THR A 344 -52.03 21.14 -14.76
C THR A 344 -53.45 21.43 -15.20
N GLU A 345 -54.45 21.06 -14.41
CA GLU A 345 -55.85 21.41 -14.66
C GLU A 345 -56.10 22.89 -14.38
N GLU A 346 -57.05 23.50 -15.09
CA GLU A 346 -57.43 24.90 -14.87
C GLU A 346 -58.14 25.06 -13.51
N GLY A 347 -57.72 26.04 -12.72
CA GLY A 347 -58.19 26.26 -11.34
C GLY A 347 -57.53 25.37 -10.28
N SER A 348 -56.63 24.45 -10.68
CA SER A 348 -55.83 23.68 -9.72
C SER A 348 -54.82 24.55 -8.97
N SER A 349 -54.57 24.24 -7.70
CA SER A 349 -53.56 24.90 -6.86
C SER A 349 -52.96 23.94 -5.84
N GLY A 350 -51.80 24.29 -5.29
CA GLY A 350 -51.15 23.56 -4.20
C GLY A 350 -49.77 22.98 -4.57
N LYS A 351 -49.14 22.33 -3.60
CA LYS A 351 -47.81 21.74 -3.77
C LYS A 351 -47.91 20.30 -4.28
N GLN A 352 -47.07 19.97 -5.25
CA GLN A 352 -46.92 18.61 -5.75
C GLN A 352 -45.48 18.15 -5.54
N SER A 353 -45.31 16.88 -5.15
CA SER A 353 -44.00 16.22 -5.10
C SER A 353 -43.74 15.52 -6.43
N ILE A 354 -42.54 15.73 -6.97
CA ILE A 354 -42.01 15.04 -8.14
C ILE A 354 -40.79 14.24 -7.70
N GLY A 355 -40.91 12.92 -7.75
CA GLY A 355 -39.83 11.99 -7.40
C GLY A 355 -39.31 11.23 -8.61
N VAL A 356 -38.04 10.86 -8.57
CA VAL A 356 -37.47 9.85 -9.47
C VAL A 356 -36.64 8.88 -8.66
N SER A 357 -36.83 7.58 -8.90
CA SER A 357 -35.85 6.57 -8.54
C SER A 357 -35.14 6.06 -9.79
N TYR A 358 -33.86 5.76 -9.67
CA TYR A 358 -33.09 5.12 -10.74
C TYR A 358 -32.49 3.81 -10.24
N GLN A 359 -32.29 2.87 -11.17
CA GLN A 359 -31.60 1.61 -10.92
C GLN A 359 -30.79 1.20 -12.15
N ASN A 360 -29.55 0.75 -11.94
CA ASN A 360 -28.76 0.14 -12.99
C ASN A 360 -29.21 -1.31 -13.21
N LEU A 361 -29.56 -1.62 -14.46
CA LEU A 361 -30.04 -2.93 -14.92
C LEU A 361 -28.98 -4.02 -14.86
N LYS A 362 -27.70 -3.65 -14.94
CA LYS A 362 -26.56 -4.57 -14.85
C LYS A 362 -25.95 -4.63 -13.45
N ASN A 363 -26.34 -3.71 -12.57
CA ASN A 363 -25.83 -3.65 -11.20
C ASN A 363 -26.87 -3.12 -10.23
N ILE A 364 -27.57 -4.02 -9.56
CA ILE A 364 -28.66 -3.68 -8.64
C ILE A 364 -28.25 -2.80 -7.44
N PHE A 365 -26.95 -2.73 -7.15
CA PHE A 365 -26.43 -1.91 -6.06
C PHE A 365 -26.21 -0.46 -6.46
N GLU A 366 -26.18 -0.14 -7.75
CA GLU A 366 -26.21 1.23 -8.24
C GLU A 366 -27.66 1.66 -8.45
N ARG A 367 -28.21 2.29 -7.41
CA ARG A 367 -29.57 2.80 -7.37
C ARG A 367 -29.62 4.02 -6.48
N GLY A 368 -30.63 4.85 -6.69
CA GLY A 368 -30.85 6.04 -5.87
C GLY A 368 -32.19 6.66 -6.16
N ASN A 369 -32.53 7.69 -5.41
CA ASN A 369 -33.74 8.46 -5.60
C ASN A 369 -33.48 9.94 -5.31
N GLY A 370 -34.28 10.79 -5.95
CA GLY A 370 -34.36 12.20 -5.66
C GLY A 370 -35.81 12.66 -5.73
N GLU A 371 -36.07 13.77 -5.07
CA GLU A 371 -37.39 14.37 -5.00
C GLU A 371 -37.25 15.89 -5.05
N ALA A 372 -38.18 16.53 -5.74
CA ALA A 372 -38.33 17.96 -5.77
C ALA A 372 -39.81 18.34 -5.63
N HIS A 373 -40.08 19.57 -5.22
CA HIS A 373 -41.44 20.07 -5.04
C HIS A 373 -41.72 21.18 -6.04
N ILE A 374 -42.92 21.19 -6.60
CA ILE A 374 -43.45 22.30 -7.41
C ILE A 374 -44.67 22.90 -6.72
N THR A 375 -44.93 24.18 -7.00
CA THR A 375 -46.18 24.84 -6.59
C THR A 375 -47.02 25.15 -7.81
N ILE A 376 -48.29 24.76 -7.79
CA ILE A 376 -49.30 25.10 -8.80
C ILE A 376 -50.14 26.25 -8.26
N GLN A 377 -50.36 27.28 -9.09
CA GLN A 377 -51.20 28.45 -8.74
C GLN A 377 -51.88 29.08 -9.95
#